data_AF-A0A6B3D057-F1
#
_entry.id   AF-A0A6B3D057-F1
#
_cell.length_a   1.000
_cell.length_b   1.000
_cell.length_c   1.000
_cell.angle_alpha   90.00
_cell.angle_beta   90.00
_cell.angle_gamma   90.00
#
_symmetry.space_group_name_H-M   'P 1'
#
loop_
_entity.id
_entity.type
_entity.pdbx_description
1 polymer ?
#
loop_
_entity_poly.entity_id
_entity_poly.type
_entity_poly.pdbx_seq_one_letter_code
_entity_poly.pdbx_strand_id
1 'polypeptide(L)'
;MSPLIRKDSSRTAGTAQANWVREFRDLLDSNEPGLTFDATIRVEWRRQKGGPGSTTAYEDAGRAVRHIAESLASQRSVLRWEATEQDINHDLRRLLPWCTEGIEILRAQVTLHVDDHTHATAQRIAQLKREETLEELARRQTAARVRFMQDEILRTPATARLYLLLEQAAHHGYLPPGVDADQIVRDVQQWHPKAQWVVVAQLLHTFLGKLTDKDAGDLLRTLHVLFLEYGQKELAEQLPMEPGQRNSERPA
;
A
#
# COMPACT_ATOMS: atom_id res chain seq x y z
N MET A 1 29.89 39.84 16.81
CA MET A 1 30.18 39.68 15.36
C MET A 1 29.34 40.71 14.60
N SER A 2 29.99 41.59 13.86
CA SER A 2 29.35 42.72 13.18
C SER A 2 28.66 42.30 11.88
N PRO A 3 27.49 42.84 11.53
CA PRO A 3 26.83 42.54 10.27
C PRO A 3 27.54 43.23 9.09
N LEU A 4 27.84 42.45 8.04
CA LEU A 4 28.42 42.94 6.79
C LEU A 4 27.36 43.71 5.99
N ILE A 5 27.44 45.03 6.01
CA ILE A 5 26.62 45.94 5.21
C ILE A 5 27.20 45.99 3.79
N ARG A 6 26.53 45.40 2.81
CA ARG A 6 26.86 45.58 1.39
C ARG A 6 26.02 46.72 0.83
N LYS A 7 26.65 47.88 0.59
CA LYS A 7 26.03 49.08 0.03
C LYS A 7 26.32 49.13 -1.47
N ASP A 8 25.46 48.55 -2.28
CA ASP A 8 25.51 48.79 -3.73
C ASP A 8 25.06 50.22 -4.02
N SER A 9 25.91 50.95 -4.74
CA SER A 9 25.71 52.35 -5.10
C SER A 9 25.51 52.44 -6.60
N SER A 10 24.26 52.47 -7.03
CA SER A 10 23.86 53.02 -8.32
C SER A 10 22.58 53.85 -8.14
N ARG A 11 22.63 55.04 -8.74
CA ARG A 11 21.87 56.23 -8.39
C ARG A 11 20.69 56.36 -9.35
N THR A 12 19.47 56.19 -8.86
CA THR A 12 18.25 56.71 -9.48
C THR A 12 17.32 57.27 -8.40
N ALA A 13 16.92 58.53 -8.59
CA ALA A 13 16.13 59.30 -7.65
C ALA A 13 14.66 58.88 -7.68
N GLY A 14 14.32 57.98 -6.75
CA GLY A 14 13.02 57.75 -6.16
C GLY A 14 13.33 57.09 -4.83
N THR A 15 12.84 57.60 -3.70
CA THR A 15 13.22 57.18 -2.34
C THR A 15 13.47 55.67 -2.23
N ALA A 16 14.71 55.22 -2.40
CA ALA A 16 15.07 53.82 -2.39
C ALA A 16 15.02 53.38 -0.93
N GLN A 17 13.95 52.68 -0.56
CA GLN A 17 13.89 52.04 0.75
C GLN A 17 15.07 51.07 0.85
N ALA A 18 15.81 51.17 1.95
CA ALA A 18 16.89 50.23 2.21
C ALA A 18 16.29 48.83 2.39
N ASN A 19 16.88 47.83 1.72
CA ASN A 19 16.60 46.42 1.96
C ASN A 19 17.63 45.90 2.96
N TRP A 20 17.18 45.05 3.88
CA TRP A 20 18.01 44.38 4.87
C TRP A 20 17.95 42.88 4.66
N VAL A 21 19.10 42.21 4.85
CA VAL A 21 19.22 40.75 4.77
C VAL A 21 19.62 40.22 6.14
N ARG A 22 18.95 39.15 6.57
CA ARG A 22 19.26 38.40 7.77
C ARG A 22 19.44 36.93 7.41
N GLU A 23 20.50 36.32 7.94
CA GLU A 23 20.75 34.89 7.85
C GLU A 23 20.99 34.37 9.26
N PHE A 24 20.29 33.30 9.64
CA PHE A 24 20.43 32.66 10.95
C PHE A 24 20.20 31.15 10.85
N ARG A 25 20.74 30.43 11.82
CA ARG A 25 20.55 28.99 11.97
C ARG A 25 19.58 28.70 13.10
N ASP A 26 18.79 27.66 12.95
CA ASP A 26 17.78 27.25 13.91
C ASP A 26 17.52 25.75 13.83
N LEU A 27 16.87 25.21 14.86
CA LEU A 27 16.39 23.82 14.85
C LEU A 27 14.89 23.83 14.66
N LEU A 28 14.40 23.07 13.69
CA LEU A 28 12.97 22.89 13.43
C LEU A 28 12.55 21.48 13.81
N ASP A 29 11.50 21.36 14.63
CA ASP A 29 10.96 20.06 15.01
C ASP A 29 10.30 19.37 13.79
N SER A 30 10.49 18.06 13.69
CA SER A 30 9.80 17.23 12.71
C SER A 30 8.51 16.62 13.27
N ASN A 31 7.76 15.91 12.44
CA ASN A 31 6.58 15.14 12.88
C ASN A 31 6.94 14.00 13.85
N GLU A 32 8.21 13.58 13.88
CA GLU A 32 8.65 12.52 14.78
C GLU A 32 9.26 13.11 16.05
N PRO A 33 8.75 12.75 17.24
CA PRO A 33 9.20 13.33 18.50
C PRO A 33 10.69 13.03 18.72
N GLY A 34 11.46 14.09 19.00
CA GLY A 34 12.90 13.99 19.25
C GLY A 34 13.78 14.02 17.99
N LEU A 35 13.20 14.19 16.79
CA LEU A 35 13.96 14.40 15.56
C LEU A 35 13.77 15.83 15.04
N THR A 36 14.88 16.51 14.77
CA THR A 36 14.94 17.91 14.34
C THR A 36 15.69 18.09 13.02
N PHE A 37 15.30 19.10 12.25
CA PHE A 37 16.05 19.60 11.10
C PHE A 37 16.99 20.74 11.54
N ASP A 38 18.22 20.76 11.03
CA ASP A 38 19.08 21.94 11.09
C ASP A 38 18.68 22.86 9.93
N ALA A 39 18.15 24.03 10.25
CA ALA A 39 17.61 24.97 9.28
C ALA A 39 18.47 26.24 9.21
N THR A 40 18.95 26.58 8.02
CA THR A 40 19.51 27.90 7.73
C THR A 40 18.46 28.76 7.04
N ILE A 41 18.03 29.84 7.68
CA ILE A 41 16.98 30.73 7.19
C ILE A 41 17.60 32.05 6.74
N ARG A 42 17.35 32.42 5.49
CA ARG A 42 17.74 33.70 4.90
C ARG A 42 16.51 34.53 4.53
N VAL A 43 16.42 35.73 5.08
CA VAL A 43 15.28 36.64 4.90
C VAL A 43 15.78 37.99 4.39
N GLU A 44 15.20 38.48 3.30
CA GLU A 44 15.34 39.83 2.80
C GLU A 44 14.04 40.60 3.06
N TRP A 45 14.16 41.74 3.73
CA TRP A 45 13.01 42.54 4.18
C TRP A 45 13.29 44.03 4.06
N ARG A 46 12.22 44.82 4.03
CA ARG A 46 12.27 46.29 4.09
C ARG A 46 11.26 46.82 5.10
N ARG A 47 11.48 48.02 5.62
CA ARG A 47 10.51 48.70 6.48
C ARG A 47 9.38 49.26 5.62
N GLN A 48 8.15 49.04 6.05
CA GLN A 48 6.99 49.61 5.40
C GLN A 48 7.01 51.14 5.52
N LYS A 49 6.64 51.83 4.44
CA LYS A 49 6.60 53.29 4.41
C LYS A 49 5.49 53.78 5.35
N GLY A 50 5.85 54.55 6.38
CA GLY A 50 4.90 55.06 7.39
C GLY A 50 4.55 54.09 8.52
N GLY A 51 5.23 52.93 8.59
CA GLY A 51 5.09 52.01 9.73
C GLY A 51 5.76 52.55 11.00
N PRO A 52 5.33 52.09 12.20
CA PRO A 52 6.00 52.44 13.44
C PRO A 52 7.47 52.03 13.35
N GLY A 53 8.38 52.93 13.74
CA GLY A 53 9.81 52.66 13.76
C GLY A 53 10.16 51.64 14.83
N SER A 54 9.92 50.36 14.56
CA SER A 54 10.24 49.30 15.49
C SER A 54 11.74 49.04 15.52
N THR A 55 12.32 49.10 16.72
CA THR A 55 13.69 48.65 17.01
C THR A 55 13.83 47.13 16.88
N THR A 56 12.73 46.36 16.99
CA THR A 56 12.71 44.89 16.89
C THR A 56 12.44 44.37 15.48
N ALA A 57 12.26 45.25 14.49
CA ALA A 57 11.89 44.85 13.12
C ALA A 57 12.82 43.79 12.49
N TYR A 58 14.10 43.78 12.87
CA TYR A 58 15.06 42.76 12.42
C TYR A 58 14.78 41.36 13.04
N GLU A 59 14.33 41.33 14.29
CA GLU A 59 13.96 40.11 15.00
C GLU A 59 12.62 39.57 14.51
N ASP A 60 11.64 40.47 14.35
CA ASP A 60 10.27 40.15 13.96
C ASP A 60 10.20 39.54 12.55
N ALA A 61 10.99 40.07 11.59
CA ALA A 61 11.10 39.52 10.24
C ALA A 61 11.59 38.06 10.24
N GLY A 62 12.60 37.75 11.06
CA GLY A 62 13.10 36.38 11.19
C GLY A 62 12.11 35.46 11.89
N ARG A 63 11.42 35.96 12.93
CA ARG A 63 10.40 35.21 13.67
C ARG A 63 9.21 34.82 12.79
N ALA A 64 8.74 35.74 11.93
CA ALA A 64 7.64 35.48 11.01
C ALA A 64 7.96 34.34 10.03
N VAL A 65 9.14 34.37 9.42
CA VAL A 65 9.57 33.31 8.48
C VAL A 65 9.82 31.99 9.22
N ARG A 66 10.45 32.04 10.41
CA ARG A 66 10.65 30.85 11.25
C ARG A 66 9.33 30.17 11.57
N HIS A 67 8.31 30.93 11.99
CA HIS A 67 7.03 30.36 12.39
C HIS A 67 6.35 29.60 11.26
N ILE A 68 6.43 30.10 10.03
CA ILE A 68 5.91 29.41 8.84
C ILE A 68 6.74 28.15 8.53
N ALA A 69 8.07 28.27 8.57
CA ALA A 69 8.95 27.12 8.34
C ALA A 69 8.73 26.00 9.37
N GLU A 70 8.55 26.35 10.64
CA GLU A 70 8.27 25.44 11.76
C GLU A 70 6.90 24.75 11.61
N SER A 71 5.86 25.53 11.27
CA SER A 71 4.53 24.98 11.02
C SER A 71 4.51 23.96 9.87
N LEU A 72 5.38 24.12 8.87
CA LEU A 72 5.49 23.19 7.75
C LEU A 72 6.40 22.01 8.08
N ALA A 73 7.53 22.24 8.76
CA ALA A 73 8.48 21.19 9.15
C ALA A 73 7.85 20.18 10.14
N SER A 74 7.05 20.65 11.09
CA SER A 74 6.39 19.82 12.11
C SER A 74 5.40 18.78 11.54
N GLN A 75 4.99 18.93 10.28
CA GLN A 75 4.10 17.98 9.60
C GLN A 75 4.84 16.95 8.74
N ARG A 76 6.17 17.10 8.61
CA ARG A 76 6.98 16.33 7.66
C ARG A 76 8.01 15.46 8.38
N SER A 77 8.43 14.39 7.71
CA SER A 77 9.42 13.44 8.24
C SER A 77 10.83 13.83 7.80
N VAL A 78 11.78 13.67 8.72
CA VAL A 78 13.22 13.88 8.51
C VAL A 78 13.79 13.04 7.36
N LEU A 79 13.16 11.90 7.05
CA LEU A 79 13.57 11.01 5.96
C LEU A 79 13.44 11.64 4.55
N ARG A 80 12.68 12.73 4.42
CA ARG A 80 12.48 13.44 3.15
C ARG A 80 12.79 14.93 3.30
N TRP A 81 13.92 15.24 3.93
CA TRP A 81 14.32 16.62 4.20
C TRP A 81 14.50 17.45 2.92
N GLU A 82 15.04 16.88 1.84
CA GLU A 82 15.18 17.57 0.54
C GLU A 82 13.82 17.99 -0.04
N ALA A 83 12.83 17.10 0.01
CA ALA A 83 11.47 17.40 -0.43
C ALA A 83 10.80 18.43 0.49
N THR A 84 11.07 18.35 1.79
CA THR A 84 10.55 19.30 2.79
C THR A 84 11.13 20.70 2.56
N GLU A 85 12.42 20.81 2.22
CA GLU A 85 13.05 22.08 1.84
C GLU A 85 12.38 22.68 0.59
N GLN A 86 12.13 21.85 -0.43
CA GLN A 86 11.46 22.29 -1.66
C GLN A 86 10.04 22.78 -1.39
N ASP A 87 9.26 22.04 -0.58
CA ASP A 87 7.90 22.42 -0.20
C ASP A 87 7.87 23.73 0.59
N ILE A 88 8.73 23.88 1.61
CA ILE A 88 8.83 25.12 2.40
C ILE A 88 9.20 26.30 1.50
N ASN A 89 10.21 26.14 0.64
CA ASN A 89 10.61 27.21 -0.27
C ASN A 89 9.54 27.52 -1.32
N HIS A 90 8.74 26.55 -1.74
CA HIS A 90 7.61 26.75 -2.63
C HIS A 90 6.53 27.61 -1.96
N ASP A 91 6.12 27.25 -0.75
CA ASP A 91 5.10 27.97 0.00
C ASP A 91 5.54 29.38 0.40
N LEU A 92 6.80 29.53 0.85
CA LEU A 92 7.37 30.85 1.12
C LEU A 92 7.35 31.73 -0.13
N ARG A 93 7.75 31.22 -1.30
CA ARG A 93 7.71 31.97 -2.57
C ARG A 93 6.30 32.37 -2.97
N ARG A 94 5.30 31.53 -2.71
CA ARG A 94 3.89 31.81 -3.06
C ARG A 94 3.31 32.95 -2.24
N LEU A 95 3.72 33.06 -0.98
CA LEU A 95 3.22 34.08 -0.08
C LEU A 95 3.95 35.43 -0.26
N LEU A 96 5.12 35.46 -0.89
CA LEU A 96 5.94 36.68 -1.05
C LEU A 96 5.48 37.57 -2.23
N PRO A 97 5.56 38.90 -2.09
CA PRO A 97 5.90 39.63 -0.87
C PRO A 97 4.71 39.70 0.11
N TRP A 98 4.97 39.61 1.41
CA TRP A 98 3.95 39.79 2.43
C TRP A 98 4.36 40.84 3.47
N CYS A 99 3.36 41.43 4.13
CA CYS A 99 3.57 42.44 5.16
C CYS A 99 3.22 41.90 6.55
N THR A 100 4.04 42.20 7.55
CA THR A 100 3.82 41.83 8.96
C THR A 100 4.35 42.96 9.83
N GLU A 101 3.54 43.48 10.76
CA GLU A 101 3.95 44.45 11.80
C GLU A 101 4.84 45.62 11.30
N GLY A 102 4.47 46.25 10.18
CA GLY A 102 5.23 47.39 9.63
C GLY A 102 6.51 47.00 8.87
N ILE A 103 6.70 45.71 8.58
CA ILE A 103 7.79 45.13 7.81
C ILE A 103 7.20 44.48 6.56
N GLU A 104 7.92 44.58 5.45
CA GLU A 104 7.59 43.90 4.21
C GLU A 104 8.71 42.91 3.90
N ILE A 105 8.35 41.62 3.84
CA ILE A 105 9.27 40.54 3.48
C ILE A 105 9.28 40.41 1.96
N LEU A 106 10.45 40.60 1.37
CA LEU A 106 10.65 40.60 -0.08
C LEU A 106 11.07 39.22 -0.57
N ARG A 107 11.93 38.55 0.21
CA ARG A 107 12.44 37.22 -0.11
C ARG A 107 12.67 36.42 1.16
N ALA A 108 12.35 35.13 1.12
CA ALA A 108 12.68 34.18 2.16
C ALA A 108 13.17 32.89 1.50
N GLN A 109 14.22 32.31 2.07
CA GLN A 109 14.76 31.02 1.66
C GLN A 109 15.14 30.24 2.92
N VAL A 110 14.79 28.96 2.94
CA VAL A 110 15.16 28.03 3.99
C VAL A 110 15.97 26.91 3.35
N THR A 111 17.10 26.57 3.95
CA THR A 111 17.88 25.40 3.61
C THR A 111 17.84 24.46 4.80
N LEU A 112 17.47 23.20 4.55
CA LEU A 112 17.40 22.18 5.60
C LEU A 112 18.58 21.24 5.47
N HIS A 113 19.10 20.82 6.62
CA HIS A 113 20.07 19.77 6.72
C HIS A 113 19.67 18.83 7.86
N VAL A 114 20.10 17.58 7.75
CA VAL A 114 19.85 16.56 8.75
C VAL A 114 21.15 15.84 8.98
N ASP A 115 21.58 15.78 10.23
CA ASP A 115 22.76 15.02 10.61
C ASP A 115 22.58 13.54 10.31
N ASP A 116 23.65 12.89 9.84
CA ASP A 116 23.65 11.45 9.50
C ASP A 116 23.14 10.58 10.65
N HIS A 117 23.38 10.98 11.90
CA HIS A 117 22.90 10.28 13.08
C HIS A 117 21.38 10.36 13.24
N THR A 118 20.81 11.55 13.04
CA THR A 118 19.37 11.81 13.07
C THR A 118 18.67 11.08 11.92
N HIS A 119 19.28 11.08 10.73
CA HIS A 119 18.78 10.34 9.57
C HIS A 119 18.79 8.82 9.80
N ALA A 120 19.89 8.25 10.30
CA ALA A 120 19.98 6.83 10.63
C ALA A 120 18.99 6.42 11.73
N THR A 121 18.75 7.30 12.70
CA THR A 121 17.77 7.07 13.78
C THR A 121 16.34 7.06 13.23
N ALA A 122 16.00 8.03 12.38
CA ALA A 122 14.71 8.06 11.69
C ALA A 122 14.48 6.79 10.87
N GLN A 123 15.51 6.32 10.15
CA GLN A 123 15.42 5.08 9.36
C GLN A 123 15.16 3.87 10.24
N ARG A 124 15.87 3.75 11.38
CA ARG A 124 15.67 2.65 12.32
C ARG A 124 14.27 2.67 12.93
N ILE A 125 13.75 3.83 13.30
CA ILE A 125 12.38 3.98 13.81
C ILE A 125 11.36 3.56 12.74
N ALA A 126 11.53 4.02 11.50
CA ALA A 126 10.65 3.65 10.40
C ALA A 126 10.69 2.15 10.09
N GLN A 127 11.87 1.52 10.17
CA GLN A 127 12.02 0.09 9.96
C GLN A 127 11.32 -0.70 11.07
N LEU A 128 11.54 -0.34 12.35
CA LEU A 128 10.89 -1.01 13.48
C LEU A 128 9.37 -0.91 13.41
N LYS A 129 8.83 0.28 13.08
CA LYS A 129 7.38 0.46 12.86
C LYS A 129 6.88 -0.44 11.73
N ARG A 130 7.63 -0.56 10.65
CA ARG A 130 7.26 -1.42 9.53
C ARG A 130 7.25 -2.89 9.94
N GLU A 131 8.27 -3.36 10.64
CA GLU A 131 8.35 -4.72 11.16
C GLU A 131 7.17 -5.02 12.10
N GLU A 132 6.87 -4.13 13.04
CA GLU A 132 5.72 -4.25 13.93
C GLU A 132 4.39 -4.35 13.17
N THR A 133 4.18 -3.51 12.14
CA THR A 133 2.95 -3.58 11.32
C THR A 133 2.84 -4.89 10.55
N LEU A 134 3.95 -5.46 10.10
CA LEU A 134 3.97 -6.76 9.42
C LEU A 134 3.68 -7.90 10.40
N GLU A 135 4.24 -7.84 11.61
CA GLU A 135 3.97 -8.82 12.67
C GLU A 135 2.52 -8.76 13.16
N GLU A 136 1.96 -7.56 13.32
CA GLU A 136 0.55 -7.34 13.64
C GLU A 136 -0.37 -7.96 12.58
N LEU A 137 -0.04 -7.74 11.29
CA LEU A 137 -0.80 -8.29 10.18
C LEU A 137 -0.68 -9.82 10.10
N ALA A 138 0.53 -10.36 10.31
CA ALA A 138 0.75 -11.80 10.38
C ALA A 138 -0.05 -12.43 11.54
N ARG A 139 -0.03 -11.82 12.74
CA ARG A 139 -0.83 -12.27 13.88
C ARG A 139 -2.33 -12.28 13.57
N ARG A 140 -2.84 -11.24 12.90
CA ARG A 140 -4.25 -11.18 12.48
C ARG A 140 -4.61 -12.26 11.45
N GLN A 141 -3.74 -12.52 10.48
CA GLN A 141 -3.94 -13.59 9.51
C GLN A 141 -3.93 -14.97 10.17
N THR A 142 -2.97 -15.24 11.07
CA THR A 142 -2.93 -16.50 11.82
C THR A 142 -4.17 -16.67 12.69
N ALA A 143 -4.59 -15.63 13.41
CA ALA A 143 -5.80 -15.67 14.22
C ALA A 143 -7.05 -15.91 13.37
N ALA A 144 -7.17 -15.25 12.20
CA ALA A 144 -8.27 -15.47 11.27
C ALA A 144 -8.28 -16.91 10.72
N ARG A 145 -7.11 -17.47 10.39
CA ARG A 145 -6.98 -18.85 9.93
C ARG A 145 -7.38 -19.85 11.02
N VAL A 146 -6.90 -19.67 12.25
CA VAL A 146 -7.26 -20.54 13.39
C VAL A 146 -8.76 -20.48 13.65
N ARG A 147 -9.34 -19.28 13.61
CA ARG A 147 -10.78 -19.09 13.81
C ARG A 147 -11.59 -19.78 12.70
N PHE A 148 -11.20 -19.62 11.43
CA PHE A 148 -11.82 -20.34 10.31
C PHE A 148 -11.71 -21.87 10.47
N MET A 149 -10.56 -22.36 10.91
CA MET A 149 -10.39 -23.79 11.20
C MET A 149 -11.33 -24.29 12.31
N GLN A 150 -11.49 -23.52 13.38
CA GLN A 150 -12.36 -23.89 14.50
C GLN A 150 -13.85 -23.80 14.12
N ASP A 151 -14.27 -22.70 13.51
CA ASP A 151 -15.69 -22.39 13.27
C ASP A 151 -16.27 -23.21 12.11
N GLU A 152 -15.46 -23.50 11.08
CA GLU A 152 -15.95 -24.03 9.80
C GLU A 152 -15.43 -25.46 9.51
N ILE A 153 -14.15 -25.73 9.76
CA ILE A 153 -13.54 -27.01 9.40
C ILE A 153 -13.78 -28.07 10.50
N LEU A 154 -13.46 -27.74 11.74
CA LEU A 154 -13.53 -28.66 12.88
C LEU A 154 -14.93 -28.82 13.47
N ARG A 155 -15.91 -28.05 12.99
CA ARG A 155 -17.32 -28.15 13.42
C ARG A 155 -17.92 -29.55 13.16
N THR A 156 -17.50 -30.21 12.07
CA THR A 156 -17.91 -31.57 11.75
C THR A 156 -16.68 -32.39 11.36
N PRO A 157 -16.52 -33.63 11.86
CA PRO A 157 -15.36 -34.47 11.49
C PRO A 157 -15.28 -34.76 9.99
N ALA A 158 -16.41 -34.73 9.26
CA ALA A 158 -16.43 -34.85 7.80
C ALA A 158 -15.77 -33.65 7.08
N THR A 159 -16.03 -32.41 7.51
CA THR A 159 -15.39 -31.21 6.93
C THR A 159 -13.91 -31.12 7.27
N ALA A 160 -13.51 -31.57 8.48
CA ALA A 160 -12.11 -31.68 8.85
C ALA A 160 -11.33 -32.64 7.93
N ARG A 161 -11.93 -33.80 7.62
CA ARG A 161 -11.32 -34.79 6.73
C ARG A 161 -11.25 -34.30 5.28
N LEU A 162 -12.29 -33.62 4.79
CA LEU A 162 -12.28 -32.99 3.46
C LEU A 162 -11.24 -31.87 3.33
N TYR A 163 -11.10 -31.02 4.34
CA TYR A 163 -10.08 -29.97 4.35
C TYR A 163 -8.66 -30.55 4.31
N LEU A 164 -8.37 -31.60 5.08
CA LEU A 164 -7.07 -32.29 5.04
C LEU A 164 -6.78 -32.91 3.66
N LEU A 165 -7.78 -33.52 3.02
CA LEU A 165 -7.65 -34.08 1.68
C LEU A 165 -7.39 -33.00 0.63
N LEU A 166 -8.07 -31.84 0.74
CA LEU A 166 -7.88 -30.70 -0.15
C LEU A 166 -6.52 -30.01 0.06
N GLU A 167 -6.07 -29.87 1.31
CA GLU A 167 -4.76 -29.28 1.63
C GLU A 167 -3.63 -30.18 1.10
N GLN A 168 -3.77 -31.51 1.23
CA GLN A 168 -2.84 -32.49 0.67
C GLN A 168 -2.85 -32.49 -0.87
N ALA A 169 -4.03 -32.46 -1.48
CA ALA A 169 -4.20 -32.40 -2.94
C ALA A 169 -3.70 -31.07 -3.52
N ALA A 170 -3.84 -29.95 -2.81
CA ALA A 170 -3.29 -28.66 -3.24
C ALA A 170 -1.76 -28.63 -3.25
N HIS A 171 -1.11 -29.40 -2.36
CA HIS A 171 0.35 -29.52 -2.31
C HIS A 171 0.91 -30.51 -3.33
N HIS A 172 0.12 -31.53 -3.73
CA HIS A 172 0.61 -32.62 -4.57
C HIS A 172 -0.02 -32.65 -5.97
N GLY A 173 -1.12 -31.94 -6.23
CA GLY A 173 -1.84 -31.97 -7.51
C GLY A 173 -2.60 -33.28 -7.77
N TYR A 174 -2.54 -34.25 -6.86
CA TYR A 174 -3.22 -35.54 -6.93
C TYR A 174 -3.70 -35.97 -5.55
N LEU A 175 -4.82 -36.70 -5.50
CA LEU A 175 -5.29 -37.38 -4.29
C LEU A 175 -4.24 -38.42 -3.86
N PRO A 176 -4.01 -38.62 -2.55
CA PRO A 176 -3.02 -39.58 -2.07
C PRO A 176 -3.35 -41.00 -2.57
N PRO A 177 -2.35 -41.78 -3.03
CA PRO A 177 -2.58 -43.16 -3.45
C PRO A 177 -3.06 -44.00 -2.26
N GLY A 178 -4.23 -44.61 -2.38
CA GLY A 178 -4.88 -45.40 -1.32
C GLY A 178 -6.11 -44.74 -0.67
N VAL A 179 -6.50 -43.54 -1.11
CA VAL A 179 -7.76 -42.92 -0.71
C VAL A 179 -8.89 -43.45 -1.58
N ASP A 180 -9.68 -44.38 -1.04
CA ASP A 180 -10.88 -44.90 -1.69
C ASP A 180 -12.00 -43.84 -1.66
N ALA A 181 -12.39 -43.34 -2.84
CA ALA A 181 -13.46 -42.36 -2.98
C ALA A 181 -14.78 -42.86 -2.37
N ASP A 182 -15.02 -44.18 -2.41
CA ASP A 182 -16.20 -44.80 -1.81
C ASP A 182 -16.20 -44.74 -0.28
N GLN A 183 -15.02 -44.70 0.34
CA GLN A 183 -14.90 -44.56 1.79
C GLN A 183 -15.18 -43.11 2.22
N ILE A 184 -14.75 -42.12 1.44
CA ILE A 184 -15.03 -40.70 1.71
C ILE A 184 -16.52 -40.42 1.57
N VAL A 185 -17.16 -40.93 0.50
CA VAL A 185 -18.61 -40.74 0.28
C VAL A 185 -19.42 -41.38 1.41
N ARG A 186 -19.02 -42.58 1.88
CA ARG A 186 -19.65 -43.24 3.03
C ARG A 186 -19.48 -42.47 4.34
N ASP A 187 -18.27 -41.97 4.61
CA ASP A 187 -18.01 -41.15 5.79
C ASP A 187 -18.83 -39.85 5.74
N VAL A 188 -18.89 -39.16 4.59
CA VAL A 188 -19.67 -37.93 4.42
C VAL A 188 -21.19 -38.18 4.56
N GLN A 189 -21.69 -39.32 4.08
CA GLN A 189 -23.10 -39.73 4.29
C GLN A 189 -23.45 -39.90 5.76
N GLN A 190 -22.53 -40.40 6.58
CA GLN A 190 -22.76 -40.63 8.01
C GLN A 190 -23.03 -39.32 8.78
N TRP A 191 -22.44 -38.21 8.33
CA TRP A 191 -22.55 -36.91 9.02
C TRP A 191 -23.53 -35.94 8.34
N HIS A 192 -23.77 -36.06 7.02
CA HIS A 192 -24.71 -35.21 6.28
C HIS A 192 -25.65 -36.01 5.35
N PRO A 193 -26.59 -36.82 5.89
CA PRO A 193 -27.43 -37.73 5.11
C PRO A 193 -28.45 -37.04 4.18
N LYS A 194 -28.67 -35.72 4.30
CA LYS A 194 -29.66 -34.96 3.51
C LYS A 194 -29.05 -34.11 2.39
N ALA A 195 -27.74 -34.13 2.20
CA ALA A 195 -27.09 -33.31 1.17
C ALA A 195 -27.31 -33.93 -0.21
N GLN A 196 -28.14 -33.27 -1.05
CA GLN A 196 -28.55 -33.76 -2.38
C GLN A 196 -27.35 -34.11 -3.30
N TRP A 197 -26.23 -33.41 -3.16
CA TRP A 197 -25.03 -33.65 -3.96
C TRP A 197 -24.37 -35.02 -3.68
N VAL A 198 -24.49 -35.54 -2.45
CA VAL A 198 -23.90 -36.84 -2.05
C VAL A 198 -24.64 -37.99 -2.74
N VAL A 199 -25.96 -37.87 -2.87
CA VAL A 199 -26.79 -38.83 -3.60
C VAL A 199 -26.45 -38.82 -5.09
N VAL A 200 -26.27 -37.65 -5.69
CA VAL A 200 -25.87 -37.50 -7.09
C VAL A 200 -24.49 -38.09 -7.35
N ALA A 201 -23.51 -37.83 -6.49
CA ALA A 201 -22.15 -38.36 -6.61
C ALA A 201 -22.13 -39.89 -6.53
N GLN A 202 -22.90 -40.49 -5.63
CA GLN A 202 -22.97 -41.94 -5.48
C GLN A 202 -23.72 -42.61 -6.63
N LEU A 203 -24.76 -41.96 -7.17
CA LEU A 203 -25.47 -42.46 -8.35
C LEU A 203 -24.56 -42.45 -9.57
N LEU A 204 -23.79 -41.37 -9.76
CA LEU A 204 -22.81 -41.26 -10.83
C LEU A 204 -21.70 -42.31 -10.69
N HIS A 205 -21.15 -42.51 -9.50
CA HIS A 205 -20.11 -43.52 -9.27
C HIS A 205 -20.63 -44.95 -9.48
N THR A 206 -21.84 -45.26 -9.01
CA THR A 206 -22.48 -46.57 -9.21
C THR A 206 -22.80 -46.82 -10.69
N PHE A 207 -23.18 -45.77 -11.41
CA PHE A 207 -23.45 -45.84 -12.84
C PHE A 207 -22.15 -46.05 -13.62
N LEU A 208 -21.12 -45.25 -13.35
CA LEU A 208 -19.79 -45.36 -13.99
C LEU A 208 -19.11 -46.70 -13.70
N GLY A 209 -19.24 -47.25 -12.49
CA GLY A 209 -18.67 -48.55 -12.13
C GLY A 209 -19.36 -49.76 -12.78
N LYS A 210 -20.52 -49.57 -13.42
CA LYS A 210 -21.25 -50.61 -14.16
C LYS A 210 -21.15 -50.45 -15.68
N LEU A 211 -20.51 -49.38 -16.15
CA LEU A 211 -20.33 -49.12 -17.56
C LEU A 211 -19.23 -50.02 -18.13
N THR A 212 -19.50 -50.68 -19.24
CA THR A 212 -18.46 -51.35 -20.02
C THR A 212 -17.70 -50.32 -20.86
N ASP A 213 -16.45 -50.62 -21.26
CA ASP A 213 -15.61 -49.68 -22.03
C ASP A 213 -16.28 -49.16 -23.32
N LYS A 214 -17.21 -49.94 -23.90
CA LYS A 214 -18.00 -49.53 -25.05
C LYS A 214 -19.09 -48.51 -24.68
N ASP A 215 -19.80 -48.74 -23.59
CA ASP A 215 -20.85 -47.84 -23.10
C ASP A 215 -20.25 -46.51 -22.58
N ALA A 216 -19.00 -46.55 -22.10
CA ALA A 216 -18.25 -45.37 -21.67
C ALA A 216 -17.95 -44.44 -22.84
N GLY A 217 -17.56 -44.99 -23.99
CA GLY A 217 -17.34 -44.20 -25.21
C GLY A 217 -18.62 -43.50 -25.71
N ASP A 218 -19.78 -44.15 -25.60
CA ASP A 218 -21.05 -43.59 -26.04
C ASP A 218 -21.62 -42.56 -25.04
N LEU A 219 -21.39 -42.78 -23.74
CA LEU A 219 -21.72 -41.80 -22.70
C LEU A 219 -20.88 -40.52 -22.84
N LEU A 220 -19.57 -40.66 -23.09
CA LEU A 220 -18.67 -39.53 -23.31
C LEU A 220 -19.07 -38.72 -24.55
N ARG A 221 -19.51 -39.39 -25.63
CA ARG A 221 -20.07 -38.73 -26.82
C ARG A 221 -21.34 -37.95 -26.50
N THR A 222 -22.26 -38.55 -25.75
CA THR A 222 -23.54 -37.92 -25.37
C THR A 222 -23.31 -36.73 -24.45
N LEU A 223 -22.39 -36.83 -23.49
CA LEU A 223 -21.99 -35.74 -22.60
C LEU A 223 -21.30 -34.61 -23.38
N HIS A 224 -20.45 -34.92 -24.36
CA HIS A 224 -19.80 -33.93 -25.21
C HIS A 224 -20.83 -33.09 -25.99
N VAL A 225 -21.86 -33.73 -26.56
CA VAL A 225 -22.96 -33.04 -27.25
C VAL A 225 -23.77 -32.18 -26.29
N LEU A 226 -24.11 -32.71 -25.10
CA LEU A 226 -24.85 -31.96 -24.08
C LEU A 226 -24.08 -30.73 -23.55
N PHE A 227 -22.76 -30.84 -23.35
CA PHE A 227 -21.94 -29.70 -22.92
C PHE A 227 -21.82 -28.63 -24.00
N LEU A 228 -21.80 -29.01 -25.27
CA LEU A 228 -21.84 -28.07 -26.40
C LEU A 228 -23.20 -27.34 -26.49
N GLU A 229 -24.31 -28.05 -26.29
CA GLU A 229 -25.66 -27.46 -26.30
C GLU A 229 -25.90 -26.51 -25.13
N TYR A 230 -25.37 -26.81 -23.95
CA TYR A 230 -25.47 -25.95 -22.76
C TYR A 230 -24.39 -24.86 -22.68
N GLY A 231 -23.55 -24.70 -23.70
CA GLY A 231 -22.58 -23.62 -23.80
C GLY A 231 -21.31 -23.77 -22.93
N GLN A 232 -21.08 -24.95 -22.35
CA GLN A 232 -19.93 -25.27 -21.49
C GLN A 232 -18.80 -25.91 -22.32
N LYS A 233 -18.23 -25.14 -23.25
CA LYS A 233 -17.21 -25.62 -24.21
C LYS A 233 -15.92 -26.12 -23.56
N GLU A 234 -15.52 -25.51 -22.45
CA GLU A 234 -14.28 -25.86 -21.73
C GLU A 234 -14.33 -27.26 -21.11
N LEU A 235 -15.51 -27.72 -20.67
CA LEU A 235 -15.71 -29.06 -20.13
C LEU A 235 -15.80 -30.12 -21.24
N ALA A 236 -16.30 -29.74 -22.42
CA ALA A 236 -16.37 -30.61 -23.58
C ALA A 236 -14.98 -30.96 -24.14
N GLU A 237 -14.02 -30.03 -24.07
CA GLU A 237 -12.64 -30.21 -24.53
C GLU A 237 -11.76 -31.04 -23.58
N GLN A 238 -12.14 -31.15 -22.31
CA GLN A 238 -11.41 -31.95 -21.31
C GLN A 238 -11.79 -33.44 -21.33
N LEU A 239 -12.80 -33.83 -22.11
CA LEU A 239 -13.20 -35.23 -22.25
C LEU A 239 -12.23 -35.95 -23.20
N PRO A 240 -11.53 -37.01 -22.76
CA PRO A 240 -10.65 -37.79 -23.63
C PRO A 240 -11.50 -38.60 -24.61
N MET A 241 -11.79 -38.02 -25.77
CA MET A 241 -12.35 -38.77 -26.89
C MET A 241 -11.21 -39.52 -27.57
N GLU A 242 -11.33 -40.84 -27.68
CA GLU A 242 -10.44 -41.70 -28.46
C GLU A 242 -10.25 -41.09 -29.88
N PRO A 243 -9.00 -40.90 -30.35
CA PRO A 243 -8.69 -40.22 -31.60
C PRO A 243 -8.91 -41.18 -32.78
N GLY A 244 -10.17 -41.50 -33.03
CA GLY A 244 -10.53 -42.55 -33.98
C GLY A 244 -11.79 -42.31 -34.78
N GLN A 245 -12.32 -41.08 -34.85
CA GLN A 245 -13.44 -40.76 -35.76
C GLN A 245 -13.61 -39.25 -36.06
N ARG A 246 -12.50 -38.50 -36.08
CA ARG A 246 -12.51 -37.08 -36.53
C ARG A 246 -12.79 -36.90 -38.04
N ASN A 247 -12.87 -37.98 -38.82
CA ASN A 247 -13.02 -37.96 -40.27
C ASN A 247 -14.20 -38.82 -40.73
N SER A 248 -15.44 -38.36 -40.58
CA SER A 248 -16.59 -38.87 -41.33
C SER A 248 -17.78 -37.93 -41.16
N GLU A 249 -17.68 -36.68 -41.59
CA GLU A 249 -18.84 -35.86 -42.01
C GLU A 249 -18.37 -34.52 -42.60
N ARG A 250 -17.90 -34.60 -43.84
CA ARG A 250 -18.08 -33.54 -44.83
C ARG A 250 -18.42 -34.21 -46.16
N PRO A 251 -19.66 -34.10 -46.65
CA PRO A 251 -19.92 -33.99 -48.06
C PRO A 251 -20.25 -32.55 -48.44
N ALA A 252 -20.02 -32.28 -49.72
CA ALA A 252 -20.09 -31.02 -50.47
C ALA A 252 -21.21 -30.03 -50.11
#